data_AF-A0A7R9B653-F1
#
_entry.id   AF-A0A7R9B653-F1
#
_cell.length_a   1.000
_cell.length_b   1.000
_cell.length_c   1.000
_cell.angle_alpha   90.00
_cell.angle_beta   90.00
_cell.angle_gamma   90.00
#
_symmetry.space_group_name_H-M   'P 1'
#
loop_
_entity.id
_entity.type
_entity.pdbx_description
1 polymer ?
#
loop_
_entity_poly.entity_id
_entity_poly.type
_entity_poly.pdbx_seq_one_letter_code
_entity_poly.pdbx_strand_id
1 'polypeptide(L)'
;MEMNQEPLPQMLAGGLTEAEKKYPDIKFDQVPVVVSREDEEESLKEVCTRVSAGVSAVLDLTWTGWSKAKIMSHGSKIPYFRGDVTPGTYVAAVDSYLTGRKATDAALIFQTEDELDQTLYYLIGKSIIRVIVLNGLDGNATDRLLTMRPSPSYFVIYATSKNMTKLYSKVQYLNSTMYSKRYSTTRVSCRARYSTTTRSFTAEYSTTTVDSKVI
;
A
#
# COMPACT_ATOMS: atom_id res chain seq x y z
N MET A 1 20.68 -6.79 -5.24
CA MET A 1 19.56 -7.50 -5.90
C MET A 1 18.33 -6.65 -5.70
N GLU A 2 18.09 -5.76 -6.64
CA GLU A 2 16.78 -5.13 -6.83
C GLU A 2 15.79 -6.26 -7.07
N MET A 3 14.78 -6.37 -6.21
CA MET A 3 13.65 -7.23 -6.49
C MET A 3 12.80 -6.46 -7.48
N ASN A 4 12.87 -6.81 -8.75
CA ASN A 4 11.90 -6.38 -9.74
C ASN A 4 10.51 -6.83 -9.24
N GLN A 5 9.72 -5.89 -8.74
CA GLN A 5 8.30 -6.13 -8.55
C GLN A 5 7.71 -6.37 -9.94
N GLU A 6 7.04 -7.50 -10.13
CA GLU A 6 6.31 -7.74 -11.37
C GLU A 6 5.25 -6.64 -11.51
N PRO A 7 5.08 -6.08 -12.72
CA PRO A 7 4.01 -5.12 -12.99
C PRO A 7 2.66 -5.67 -12.55
N LEU A 8 1.84 -4.82 -11.92
CA LEU A 8 0.51 -5.19 -11.40
C LEU A 8 -0.34 -6.01 -12.41
N PRO A 9 -0.37 -5.71 -13.73
CA PRO A 9 -1.10 -6.54 -14.70
C PRO A 9 -0.65 -8.01 -14.75
N GLN A 10 0.64 -8.28 -14.56
CA GLN A 10 1.20 -9.64 -14.57
C GLN A 10 0.81 -10.41 -13.30
N MET A 11 0.85 -9.75 -12.15
CA MET A 11 0.41 -10.33 -10.88
C MET A 11 -1.06 -10.74 -10.91
N LEU A 12 -1.92 -9.88 -11.49
CA LEU A 12 -3.34 -10.18 -11.68
C LEU A 12 -3.54 -11.36 -12.62
N ALA A 13 -2.82 -11.38 -13.76
CA ALA A 13 -2.88 -12.49 -14.71
C ALA A 13 -2.54 -13.83 -14.05
N GLY A 14 -1.49 -13.86 -13.22
CA GLY A 14 -1.10 -15.03 -12.44
C GLY A 14 -2.19 -15.45 -11.46
N GLY A 15 -2.76 -14.50 -10.72
CA GLY A 15 -3.85 -14.76 -9.77
C GLY A 15 -5.12 -15.31 -10.44
N LEU A 16 -5.49 -14.77 -11.61
CA LEU A 16 -6.63 -15.27 -12.39
C LEU A 16 -6.38 -16.68 -12.93
N THR A 17 -5.16 -16.96 -13.42
CA THR A 17 -4.77 -18.30 -13.88
C THR A 17 -4.93 -19.34 -12.77
N GLU A 18 -4.48 -19.02 -11.55
CA GLU A 18 -4.66 -19.90 -10.39
C GLU A 18 -6.14 -20.06 -10.00
N ALA A 19 -6.95 -19.01 -10.15
CA ALA A 19 -8.39 -19.08 -9.91
C ALA A 19 -9.10 -19.99 -10.92
N GLU A 20 -8.74 -19.93 -12.21
CA GLU A 20 -9.30 -20.80 -13.25
C GLU A 20 -8.94 -22.27 -13.04
N LYS A 21 -7.72 -22.57 -12.58
CA LYS A 21 -7.32 -23.94 -12.22
C LYS A 21 -8.21 -24.51 -11.11
N LYS A 22 -8.63 -23.65 -10.18
CA LYS A 22 -9.49 -24.03 -9.05
C LYS A 22 -10.97 -24.10 -9.43
N TYR A 23 -11.41 -23.27 -10.37
CA TYR A 23 -12.79 -23.17 -10.83
C TYR A 23 -12.85 -23.35 -12.35
N PRO A 24 -12.81 -24.60 -12.84
CA PRO A 24 -12.67 -24.89 -14.28
C PRO A 24 -13.83 -24.38 -15.13
N ASP A 25 -15.02 -24.21 -14.54
CA ASP A 25 -16.23 -23.70 -15.21
C ASP A 25 -16.20 -22.18 -15.44
N ILE A 26 -15.21 -21.47 -14.89
CA ILE A 26 -15.10 -20.02 -14.98
C ILE A 26 -13.86 -19.67 -15.79
N LYS A 27 -14.05 -18.81 -16.79
CA LYS A 27 -12.98 -18.22 -17.60
C LYS A 27 -12.97 -16.71 -17.45
N PHE A 28 -11.78 -16.15 -17.30
CA PHE A 28 -11.55 -14.72 -17.17
C PHE A 28 -10.79 -14.22 -18.40
N ASP A 29 -11.43 -13.35 -19.17
CA ASP A 29 -10.73 -12.53 -20.15
C ASP A 29 -10.44 -11.16 -19.53
N GLN A 30 -9.19 -10.71 -19.64
CA GLN A 30 -8.74 -9.45 -19.05
C GLN A 30 -8.23 -8.51 -20.14
N VAL A 31 -8.71 -7.27 -20.08
CA VAL A 31 -8.25 -6.19 -20.96
C VAL A 31 -7.66 -5.09 -20.08
N PRO A 32 -6.34 -5.14 -19.79
CA PRO A 32 -5.71 -4.13 -18.96
C PRO A 32 -5.70 -2.79 -19.69
N VAL A 33 -6.06 -1.72 -18.98
CA VAL A 33 -5.94 -0.34 -19.47
C VAL A 33 -5.15 0.46 -18.43
N VAL A 34 -4.08 1.10 -18.88
CA VAL A 34 -3.32 2.04 -18.06
C VAL A 34 -3.91 3.42 -18.27
N VAL A 35 -4.18 4.13 -17.18
CA VAL A 35 -4.79 5.45 -17.22
C VAL A 35 -3.80 6.49 -16.71
N SER A 36 -3.69 7.60 -17.44
CA SER A 36 -2.91 8.78 -17.09
C SER A 36 -3.82 9.84 -16.49
N ARG A 37 -3.35 10.51 -15.43
CA ARG A 37 -4.01 11.70 -14.87
C ARG A 37 -3.68 12.97 -15.63
N GLU A 38 -2.56 12.97 -16.33
CA GLU A 38 -2.15 14.10 -17.16
C GLU A 38 -2.98 14.10 -18.46
N ASP A 39 -3.30 12.91 -18.96
CA ASP A 39 -4.05 12.69 -20.21
C ASP A 39 -5.41 12.02 -19.93
N GLU A 40 -6.22 12.64 -19.07
CA GLU A 40 -7.49 12.04 -18.64
C GLU A 40 -8.49 11.82 -19.79
N GLU A 41 -8.48 12.69 -20.81
CA GLU A 41 -9.39 12.56 -21.96
C GLU A 41 -9.03 11.36 -22.84
N GLU A 42 -7.74 11.18 -23.12
CA GLU A 42 -7.24 10.03 -23.89
C GLU A 42 -7.48 8.73 -23.12
N SER A 43 -7.17 8.73 -21.82
CA SER A 43 -7.43 7.60 -20.93
C SER A 43 -8.92 7.23 -20.90
N LEU A 44 -9.80 8.22 -20.84
CA LEU A 44 -11.25 8.00 -20.87
C LEU A 44 -11.69 7.40 -22.21
N LYS A 45 -11.17 7.91 -23.33
CA LYS A 45 -11.47 7.39 -24.66
C LYS A 45 -11.06 5.92 -24.79
N GLU A 46 -9.89 5.55 -24.28
CA GLU A 46 -9.44 4.17 -24.32
C GLU A 46 -10.34 3.26 -23.47
N VAL A 47 -10.64 3.65 -22.23
CA VAL A 47 -11.54 2.86 -21.36
C VAL A 47 -12.93 2.74 -21.97
N CYS A 48 -13.50 3.82 -22.52
CA CYS A 48 -14.78 3.76 -23.23
C CYS A 48 -14.73 2.80 -24.41
N THR A 49 -13.65 2.81 -25.20
CA THR A 49 -13.47 1.89 -26.33
C THR A 49 -13.50 0.43 -25.88
N ARG A 50 -12.81 0.09 -24.78
CA ARG A 50 -12.82 -1.28 -24.23
C ARG A 50 -14.17 -1.66 -23.66
N VAL A 51 -14.83 -0.75 -22.94
CA VAL A 51 -16.15 -1.02 -22.37
C VAL A 51 -17.21 -1.21 -23.46
N SER A 52 -17.19 -0.39 -24.51
CA SER A 52 -18.11 -0.52 -25.64
C SER A 52 -17.90 -1.80 -26.45
N ALA A 53 -16.70 -2.39 -26.44
CA ALA A 53 -16.44 -3.69 -27.04
C ALA A 53 -17.09 -4.87 -26.26
N GLY A 54 -17.55 -4.61 -25.04
CA GLY A 54 -18.24 -5.58 -24.19
C GLY A 54 -17.36 -6.09 -23.06
N VAL A 55 -17.71 -5.71 -21.83
CA VAL A 55 -17.08 -6.22 -20.60
C VAL A 55 -18.16 -6.58 -19.58
N SER A 56 -17.91 -7.59 -18.75
CA SER A 56 -18.86 -8.03 -17.72
C SER A 56 -18.72 -7.28 -16.40
N ALA A 57 -17.55 -6.67 -16.15
CA ALA A 57 -17.26 -5.86 -14.97
C ALA A 57 -16.05 -4.95 -15.24
N VAL A 58 -15.92 -3.89 -14.43
CA VAL A 58 -14.73 -3.03 -14.39
C VAL A 58 -14.07 -3.18 -13.03
N LEU A 59 -12.76 -3.49 -13.03
CA LEU A 59 -11.93 -3.52 -11.84
C LEU A 59 -10.98 -2.32 -11.85
N ASP A 60 -11.20 -1.37 -10.95
CA ASP A 60 -10.36 -0.19 -10.79
C ASP A 60 -9.31 -0.42 -9.71
N LEU A 61 -8.04 -0.36 -10.13
CA LEU A 61 -6.86 -0.51 -9.27
C LEU A 61 -6.03 0.77 -9.18
N THR A 62 -6.60 1.91 -9.58
CA THR A 62 -5.96 3.21 -9.46
C THR A 62 -5.85 3.63 -7.99
N TRP A 63 -4.80 4.38 -7.66
CA TRP A 63 -4.44 4.69 -6.27
C TRP A 63 -5.56 5.39 -5.48
N THR A 64 -6.23 6.38 -6.07
CA THR A 64 -7.34 7.09 -5.40
C THR A 64 -8.72 6.71 -5.91
N GLY A 65 -8.81 5.73 -6.83
CA GLY A 65 -10.01 5.48 -7.61
C GLY A 65 -10.22 6.54 -8.70
N TRP A 66 -10.86 6.14 -9.79
CA TRP A 66 -11.13 7.00 -10.94
C TRP A 66 -12.62 7.22 -11.14
N SER A 67 -13.08 8.43 -10.80
CA SER A 67 -14.50 8.80 -10.80
C SER A 67 -15.14 8.69 -12.18
N LYS A 68 -14.40 9.02 -13.25
CA LYS A 68 -14.87 8.94 -14.64
C LYS A 68 -15.25 7.50 -15.03
N ALA A 69 -14.38 6.53 -14.72
CA ALA A 69 -14.69 5.11 -14.94
C ALA A 69 -15.92 4.67 -14.13
N LYS A 70 -16.00 5.04 -12.85
CA LYS A 70 -17.15 4.70 -12.01
C LYS A 70 -18.47 5.24 -12.58
N ILE A 71 -18.52 6.51 -12.98
CA ILE A 71 -19.73 7.14 -13.55
C ILE A 71 -20.11 6.44 -14.86
N MET A 72 -19.13 6.18 -15.73
CA MET A 72 -19.36 5.49 -17.00
C MET A 72 -19.89 4.06 -16.80
N SER A 73 -19.28 3.27 -15.90
CA SER A 73 -19.73 1.91 -15.61
C SER A 73 -21.15 1.90 -15.06
N HIS A 74 -21.48 2.82 -14.15
CA HIS A 74 -22.84 2.98 -13.64
C HIS A 74 -23.84 3.34 -14.76
N GLY A 75 -23.49 4.27 -15.65
CA GLY A 75 -24.33 4.67 -16.79
C GLY A 75 -24.61 3.51 -17.74
N SER A 76 -23.61 2.65 -17.96
CA SER A 76 -23.72 1.45 -18.81
C SER A 76 -24.25 0.21 -18.08
N LYS A 77 -24.64 0.32 -16.80
CA LYS A 77 -25.10 -0.80 -15.96
C LYS A 77 -24.07 -1.94 -15.81
N ILE A 78 -22.79 -1.61 -15.85
CA ILE A 78 -21.68 -2.54 -15.67
C ILE A 78 -21.21 -2.46 -14.21
N PRO A 79 -21.11 -3.60 -13.50
CA PRO A 79 -20.55 -3.62 -12.15
C PRO A 79 -19.14 -3.02 -12.10
N TYR A 80 -18.93 -2.11 -11.15
CA TYR A 80 -17.64 -1.46 -10.91
C TYR A 80 -17.13 -1.88 -9.52
N PHE A 81 -15.95 -2.48 -9.49
CA PHE A 81 -15.26 -2.88 -8.27
C PHE A 81 -13.99 -2.07 -8.14
N ARG A 82 -13.75 -1.50 -6.95
CA ARG A 82 -12.48 -0.85 -6.63
C ARG A 82 -11.64 -1.78 -5.77
N GLY A 83 -10.45 -2.11 -6.23
CA GLY A 83 -9.42 -2.78 -5.44
C GLY A 83 -8.32 -1.78 -5.08
N ASP A 84 -8.13 -1.51 -3.79
CA ASP A 84 -6.97 -0.74 -3.34
C ASP A 84 -5.78 -1.69 -3.18
N VAL A 85 -4.78 -1.55 -4.06
CA VAL A 85 -3.52 -2.30 -4.02
C VAL A 85 -2.37 -1.46 -3.46
N THR A 86 -2.65 -0.25 -3.00
CA THR A 86 -1.65 0.67 -2.45
C THR A 86 -1.39 0.39 -0.97
N PRO A 87 -0.29 0.90 -0.40
CA PRO A 87 -0.08 0.93 1.03
C PRO A 87 -1.10 1.77 1.82
N GLY A 88 -1.99 2.52 1.15
CA GLY A 88 -2.87 3.52 1.75
C GLY A 88 -3.71 3.00 2.91
N THR A 89 -4.20 1.76 2.84
CA THR A 89 -4.95 1.13 3.94
C THR A 89 -4.07 0.94 5.19
N TYR A 90 -2.80 0.58 5.03
CA TYR A 90 -1.86 0.44 6.15
C TYR A 90 -1.50 1.80 6.74
N VAL A 91 -1.34 2.80 5.89
CA VAL A 91 -1.10 4.19 6.31
C VAL A 91 -2.27 4.70 7.12
N ALA A 92 -3.50 4.45 6.69
CA ALA A 92 -4.71 4.82 7.43
C ALA A 92 -4.77 4.18 8.82
N ALA A 93 -4.39 2.91 8.93
CA ALA A 93 -4.34 2.20 10.20
C ALA A 93 -3.28 2.80 11.14
N VAL A 94 -2.10 3.12 10.62
CA VAL A 94 -1.01 3.77 11.38
C VAL A 94 -1.41 5.18 11.81
N ASP A 95 -2.00 5.97 10.93
CA ASP A 95 -2.48 7.32 11.23
C ASP A 95 -3.53 7.31 12.35
N SER A 96 -4.48 6.36 12.28
CA SER A 96 -5.48 6.14 13.34
C SER A 96 -4.83 5.75 14.67
N TYR A 97 -3.84 4.84 14.63
CA TYR A 97 -3.10 4.42 15.81
C TYR A 97 -2.33 5.58 16.46
N LEU A 98 -1.60 6.36 15.67
CA LEU A 98 -0.82 7.50 16.14
C LEU A 98 -1.71 8.62 16.67
N THR A 99 -2.85 8.87 16.02
CA THR A 99 -3.87 9.80 16.49
C THR A 99 -4.42 9.37 17.85
N GLY A 100 -4.74 8.08 18.01
CA GLY A 100 -5.20 7.52 19.29
C GLY A 100 -4.15 7.65 20.41
N ARG A 101 -2.86 7.64 20.06
CA ARG A 101 -1.73 7.89 20.98
C ARG A 101 -1.42 9.38 21.19
N LYS A 102 -2.19 10.29 20.58
CA LYS A 102 -1.95 11.74 20.58
C LYS A 102 -0.52 12.09 20.11
N ALA A 103 0.00 11.34 19.14
CA ALA A 103 1.28 11.63 18.53
C ALA A 103 1.22 12.97 17.77
N THR A 104 2.26 13.79 17.91
CA THR A 104 2.39 15.07 17.20
C THR A 104 3.24 14.96 15.94
N ASP A 105 4.12 13.95 15.89
CA ASP A 105 5.03 13.69 14.78
C ASP A 105 5.34 12.19 14.61
N ALA A 106 5.72 11.81 13.39
CA ALA A 106 6.21 10.47 13.07
C ALA A 106 7.13 10.51 11.82
N ALA A 107 8.17 9.69 11.82
CA ALA A 107 8.92 9.38 10.60
C ALA A 107 8.36 8.09 9.98
N LEU A 108 7.92 8.17 8.73
CA LEU A 108 7.52 7.02 7.92
C LEU A 108 8.67 6.66 6.98
N ILE A 109 9.10 5.40 7.02
CA ILE A 109 10.21 4.88 6.24
C ILE A 109 9.65 3.84 5.28
N PHE A 110 9.75 4.08 3.99
CA PHE A 110 9.25 3.18 2.95
C PHE A 110 10.37 2.33 2.38
N GLN A 111 10.04 1.21 1.78
CA GLN A 111 11.04 0.37 1.13
C GLN A 111 11.37 0.90 -0.27
N THR A 112 10.39 1.48 -0.96
CA THR A 112 10.51 1.98 -2.33
C THR A 112 9.91 3.38 -2.47
N GLU A 113 10.29 4.08 -3.54
CA GLU A 113 9.77 5.41 -3.88
C GLU A 113 8.28 5.38 -4.23
N ASP A 114 7.86 4.37 -5.01
CA ASP A 114 6.46 4.20 -5.42
C ASP A 114 5.51 4.08 -4.22
N GLU A 115 5.90 3.37 -3.17
CA GLU A 115 5.10 3.24 -1.93
C GLU A 115 5.01 4.59 -1.20
N LEU A 116 6.09 5.37 -1.23
CA LEU A 116 6.16 6.71 -0.67
C LEU A 116 5.20 7.64 -1.44
N ASP A 117 5.25 7.66 -2.78
CA ASP A 117 4.41 8.54 -3.60
C ASP A 117 2.92 8.20 -3.44
N GLN A 118 2.57 6.92 -3.48
CA GLN A 118 1.22 6.44 -3.19
C GLN A 118 0.72 6.89 -1.82
N THR A 119 1.60 6.87 -0.82
CA THR A 119 1.28 7.27 0.54
C THR A 119 1.13 8.78 0.69
N LEU A 120 1.96 9.57 -0.01
CA LEU A 120 1.85 11.04 0.03
C LEU A 120 0.46 11.51 -0.40
N TYR A 121 -0.12 10.89 -1.44
CA TYR A 121 -1.50 11.17 -1.86
C TYR A 121 -2.53 10.94 -0.75
N TYR A 122 -2.31 9.93 0.11
CA TYR A 122 -3.17 9.71 1.28
C TYR A 122 -2.95 10.77 2.35
N LEU A 123 -1.70 11.08 2.68
CA LEU A 123 -1.35 11.93 3.82
C LEU A 123 -1.77 13.39 3.64
N ILE A 124 -1.56 13.97 2.46
CA ILE A 124 -1.85 15.39 2.16
C ILE A 124 -3.31 15.76 2.47
N GLY A 125 -4.25 14.83 2.27
CA GLY A 125 -5.67 15.09 2.43
C GLY A 125 -6.28 14.65 3.76
N LYS A 126 -5.55 13.91 4.61
CA LYS A 126 -6.17 13.18 5.75
C LYS A 126 -5.39 13.18 7.06
N SER A 127 -4.07 13.31 7.06
CA SER A 127 -3.28 13.19 8.29
C SER A 127 -3.02 14.56 8.92
N ILE A 128 -3.14 14.64 10.24
CA ILE A 128 -2.83 15.82 11.05
C ILE A 128 -1.38 15.75 11.57
N ILE A 129 -0.74 14.58 11.46
CA ILE A 129 0.57 14.31 12.05
C ILE A 129 1.66 14.86 11.13
N ARG A 130 2.68 15.50 11.71
CA ARG A 130 3.88 15.89 10.95
C ARG A 130 4.64 14.63 10.55
N VAL A 131 4.49 14.25 9.28
CA VAL A 131 5.08 13.05 8.70
C VAL A 131 6.34 13.40 7.92
N ILE A 132 7.40 12.64 8.16
CA ILE A 132 8.63 12.72 7.36
C ILE A 132 8.80 11.42 6.64
N VAL A 133 8.94 11.51 5.32
CA VAL A 133 8.96 10.34 4.47
C VAL A 133 10.35 10.09 3.92
N LEU A 134 10.81 8.85 4.05
CA LEU A 134 12.11 8.40 3.57
C LEU A 134 11.94 7.20 2.66
N ASN A 135 12.66 7.22 1.53
CA ASN A 135 12.83 6.07 0.67
C ASN A 135 14.02 5.24 1.18
N GLY A 136 13.73 4.24 2.01
CA GLY A 136 14.72 3.35 2.60
C GLY A 136 15.53 3.95 3.74
N LEU A 137 16.57 3.21 4.13
CA LEU A 137 17.58 3.59 5.12
C LEU A 137 18.98 3.33 4.54
N ASP A 138 19.34 4.16 3.57
CA ASP A 138 20.72 4.32 3.11
C ASP A 138 21.48 5.29 4.04
N GLY A 139 22.77 5.50 3.79
CA GLY A 139 23.60 6.38 4.63
C GLY A 139 23.05 7.81 4.72
N ASN A 140 22.56 8.35 3.60
CA ASN A 140 22.03 9.71 3.54
C ASN A 140 20.68 9.86 4.29
N ALA A 141 19.74 8.92 4.12
CA ALA A 141 18.48 8.92 4.88
C ALA A 141 18.71 8.77 6.38
N THR A 142 19.71 7.98 6.75
CA THR A 142 20.13 7.78 8.15
C THR A 142 20.65 9.08 8.76
N ASP A 143 21.55 9.78 8.07
CA ASP A 143 22.09 11.05 8.55
C ASP A 143 21.01 12.13 8.66
N ARG A 144 20.05 12.15 7.72
CA ARG A 144 18.87 13.03 7.77
C ARG A 144 18.02 12.78 9.02
N LEU A 145 17.80 11.51 9.39
CA LEU A 145 17.07 11.17 10.63
C LEU A 145 17.83 11.62 11.89
N LEU A 146 19.15 11.52 11.89
CA LEU A 146 19.99 11.91 13.04
C LEU A 146 20.08 13.43 13.22
N THR A 147 20.18 14.17 12.12
CA THR A 147 20.35 15.63 12.09
C THR A 147 19.04 16.39 12.23
N MET A 148 17.92 15.71 12.04
CA MET A 148 16.57 16.26 12.14
C MET A 148 16.25 16.88 13.51
N ARG A 149 15.63 18.07 13.51
CA ARG A 149 15.17 18.76 14.72
C ARG A 149 13.76 19.36 14.51
N PRO A 150 12.79 19.13 15.42
CA PRO A 150 12.85 18.18 16.53
C PRO A 150 12.94 16.74 16.00
N SER A 151 13.44 15.82 16.83
CA SER A 151 13.50 14.42 16.41
C SER A 151 12.11 13.78 16.51
N PRO A 152 11.72 12.91 15.55
CA PRO A 152 10.41 12.27 15.57
C PRO A 152 10.18 11.45 16.84
N SER A 153 8.96 11.50 17.37
CA SER A 153 8.54 10.70 18.54
C SER A 153 8.21 9.25 18.17
N TYR A 154 7.85 9.00 16.90
CA TYR A 154 7.50 7.69 16.38
C TYR A 154 8.23 7.41 15.06
N PHE A 155 8.55 6.13 14.84
CA PHE A 155 9.12 5.62 13.60
C PHE A 155 8.27 4.47 13.09
N VAL A 156 7.86 4.53 11.84
CA VAL A 156 7.04 3.51 11.19
C VAL A 156 7.77 3.06 9.94
N ILE A 157 7.86 1.75 9.74
CA ILE A 157 8.54 1.16 8.58
C ILE A 157 7.51 0.43 7.74
N TYR A 158 7.41 0.77 6.46
CA TYR A 158 6.67 0.03 5.44
C TYR A 158 7.66 -0.75 4.61
N ALA A 159 7.60 -2.07 4.70
CA ALA A 159 8.49 -2.95 3.95
C ALA A 159 7.91 -4.37 3.85
N THR A 160 8.38 -5.10 2.85
CA THR A 160 8.15 -6.54 2.75
C THR A 160 8.69 -7.26 3.99
N SER A 161 8.10 -8.41 4.33
CA SER A 161 8.53 -9.21 5.49
C SER A 161 10.02 -9.55 5.49
N LYS A 162 10.61 -9.74 4.30
CA LYS A 162 12.03 -10.05 4.12
C LYS A 162 12.94 -8.84 4.43
N ASN A 163 12.50 -7.64 4.07
CA ASN A 163 13.29 -6.42 4.26
C ASN A 163 13.01 -5.72 5.60
N MET A 164 11.87 -6.00 6.22
CA MET A 164 11.52 -5.49 7.55
C MET A 164 12.62 -5.77 8.58
N THR A 165 13.11 -7.00 8.65
CA THR A 165 14.18 -7.38 9.60
C THR A 165 15.48 -6.60 9.35
N LYS A 166 15.82 -6.33 8.09
CA LYS A 166 17.03 -5.58 7.71
C LYS A 166 16.91 -4.10 8.06
N LEU A 167 15.75 -3.51 7.80
CA LEU A 167 15.51 -2.10 8.14
C LEU A 167 15.44 -1.93 9.66
N TYR A 168 14.76 -2.86 10.34
CA TYR A 168 14.66 -2.84 11.80
C TYR A 168 16.03 -2.95 12.48
N SER A 169 16.92 -3.84 12.03
CA SER A 169 18.28 -3.95 12.61
C SER A 169 19.11 -2.68 12.36
N LYS A 170 18.97 -2.04 11.20
CA LYS A 170 19.59 -0.72 10.94
C LYS A 170 19.07 0.34 11.91
N VAL A 171 17.76 0.41 12.14
CA VAL A 171 17.17 1.36 13.09
C VAL A 171 17.62 1.08 14.52
N GLN A 172 17.71 -0.18 14.94
CA GLN A 172 18.24 -0.54 16.27
C GLN A 172 19.69 -0.06 16.45
N TYR A 173 20.54 -0.23 15.43
CA TYR A 173 21.91 0.28 15.46
C TYR A 173 21.97 1.81 15.60
N LEU A 174 21.04 2.53 14.98
CA LEU A 174 20.90 3.99 15.13
C LEU A 174 20.30 4.41 16.47
N ASN A 175 19.52 3.53 17.10
CA ASN A 175 18.98 3.76 18.43
C ASN A 175 20.07 3.63 19.51
N SER A 176 21.06 2.75 19.33
CA SER A 176 22.23 2.71 20.24
C SER A 176 23.01 4.03 20.28
N THR A 177 22.91 4.88 19.25
CA THR A 177 23.43 6.25 19.23
C THR A 177 22.42 7.31 19.67
N MET A 178 21.13 6.99 19.72
CA MET A 178 20.04 7.88 20.16
C MET A 178 19.41 7.39 21.47
N TYR A 179 20.05 7.70 22.61
CA TYR A 179 19.51 7.39 23.94
C TYR A 179 18.05 7.88 24.11
N SER A 180 17.18 7.01 24.66
CA SER A 180 15.79 7.26 25.10
C SER A 180 14.76 7.57 23.99
N LYS A 181 14.38 6.58 23.17
CA LYS A 181 13.23 6.72 22.24
C LYS A 181 12.30 5.51 22.24
N ARG A 182 11.01 5.78 22.01
CA ARG A 182 9.96 4.77 21.86
C ARG A 182 9.86 4.39 20.38
N TYR A 183 10.04 3.11 20.09
CA TYR A 183 9.87 2.57 18.75
C TYR A 183 8.58 1.75 18.74
N SER A 184 7.64 2.14 17.89
CA SER A 184 6.45 1.35 17.62
C SER A 184 6.62 0.73 16.25
N THR A 185 7.24 -0.44 16.19
CA THR A 185 7.33 -1.20 14.94
C THR A 185 6.02 -1.93 14.72
N THR A 186 5.23 -1.46 13.75
CA THR A 186 4.00 -2.15 13.35
C THR A 186 4.36 -3.20 12.30
N ARG A 187 4.44 -4.47 12.71
CA ARG A 187 4.54 -5.58 11.77
C ARG A 187 3.15 -5.86 11.24
N VAL A 188 2.90 -5.53 9.97
CA VAL A 188 1.68 -5.96 9.29
C VAL A 188 1.99 -7.23 8.51
N SER A 189 1.57 -8.37 9.05
CA SER A 189 1.58 -9.64 8.33
C SER A 189 0.15 -9.94 7.88
N CYS A 190 -0.07 -9.99 6.56
CA CYS A 190 -1.33 -10.37 5.98
C CYS A 190 -1.26 -11.84 5.59
N ARG A 191 -2.08 -12.69 6.23
CA ARG A 191 -2.27 -14.08 5.83
C ARG A 191 -3.68 -14.22 5.28
N ALA A 192 -3.80 -14.20 3.96
CA ALA A 192 -5.05 -14.47 3.27
C ALA A 192 -5.28 -15.99 3.21
N ARG A 193 -6.39 -16.47 3.79
CA ARG A 193 -6.84 -17.86 3.68
C ARG A 193 -8.24 -17.90 3.07
N TYR A 194 -8.33 -18.55 1.91
CA TYR A 194 -9.61 -18.84 1.26
C TYR A 194 -10.12 -20.21 1.72
N SER A 195 -11.28 -20.25 2.38
CA SER A 195 -11.93 -21.48 2.80
C SER A 195 -12.93 -21.94 1.74
N THR A 196 -12.70 -23.13 1.17
CA THR A 196 -13.61 -23.73 0.16
C THR A 196 -14.91 -24.25 0.78
N THR A 197 -14.89 -24.62 2.07
CA THR A 197 -16.05 -25.19 2.77
C THR A 197 -17.09 -24.12 3.13
N THR A 198 -16.65 -22.91 3.50
CA THR A 198 -17.54 -21.80 3.88
C THR A 198 -17.70 -20.75 2.79
N ARG A 199 -17.03 -20.92 1.64
CA ARG A 199 -16.95 -19.94 0.53
C ARG A 199 -16.63 -18.52 1.03
N SER A 200 -15.80 -18.42 2.05
CA SER A 200 -15.46 -17.16 2.71
C SER A 200 -13.97 -16.88 2.57
N PHE A 201 -13.66 -15.64 2.19
CA PHE A 201 -12.30 -15.12 2.24
C PHE A 201 -12.05 -14.56 3.63
N THR A 202 -11.04 -15.11 4.31
CA THR A 202 -10.64 -14.67 5.65
C THR A 202 -9.24 -14.09 5.55
N ALA A 203 -9.13 -12.78 5.72
CA ALA A 203 -7.85 -12.12 5.96
C ALA A 203 -7.63 -12.08 7.47
N GLU A 204 -6.68 -12.88 7.96
CA GLU A 204 -6.23 -12.76 9.35
C GLU A 204 -5.13 -11.70 9.40
N TYR A 205 -5.40 -10.61 10.09
CA TYR A 205 -4.44 -9.56 10.35
C TYR A 205 -3.77 -9.84 11.69
N SER A 206 -2.44 -10.01 11.68
CA SER A 206 -1.67 -9.91 12.91
C SER A 206 -0.91 -8.60 12.87
N THR A 207 -1.35 -7.63 13.67
CA THR A 207 -0.57 -6.46 14.05
C THR A 207 0.22 -6.84 15.29
N THR A 208 1.51 -7.13 15.14
CA THR A 208 2.40 -7.23 16.30
C THR A 208 3.08 -5.89 16.46
N THR A 209 2.64 -5.12 17.45
CA THR A 209 3.34 -3.92 17.91
C THR A 209 4.36 -4.35 18.94
N VAL A 210 5.65 -4.30 18.60
CA VAL A 210 6.71 -4.46 19.59
C VAL A 210 6.96 -3.07 20.18
N ASP A 211 6.32 -2.78 21.31
CA ASP A 211 6.63 -1.61 22.13
C ASP A 211 7.90 -1.92 22.93
N SER A 212 9.07 -1.65 22.35
CA SER A 212 10.33 -1.78 23.10
C SER A 212 10.58 -0.49 23.88
N LYS A 213 10.26 -0.49 25.18
CA LYS A 213 10.88 0.41 26.16
C LYS A 213 12.21 -0.21 26.58
N VAL A 214 13.32 0.40 26.21
CA VAL A 214 14.60 0.13 26.87
C VAL A 214 14.72 1.18 27.97
N ILE A 215 14.76 0.71 29.23
CA ILE A 215 15.05 1.53 30.43
C ILE A 215 16.53 1.87 30.42
#